data_AF-A0A554VER8-F1
#
_entry.id   AF-A0A554VER8-F1
#
_cell.length_a   1.000
_cell.length_b   1.000
_cell.length_c   1.000
_cell.angle_alpha   90.00
_cell.angle_beta   90.00
_cell.angle_gamma   90.00
#
_symmetry.space_group_name_H-M   'P 1'
#
loop_
_entity.id
_entity.type
_entity.pdbx_description
1 polymer ?
#
loop_
_entity_poly.entity_id
_entity_poly.type
_entity_poly.pdbx_seq_one_letter_code
_entity_poly.pdbx_strand_id
1 'polypeptide(L)'
;MGFFKKLFGGNQKKSSEQEEKKTSEYNLKWINPEQNPWGLKILDLRPISQNMLSTSKDPKMATNAISYGQEDGTAFTEYSPKSKRTFSSDLTISTDEKLEEGVLFNPSTMENKWAIYFINDRLLFIRSWLREAFVVAKTTQEKNQLRITEITGEFTDNESSKMTESILMFLLYSHSLNETVPAPIPKDLSSNTDQAGMWAFSTYGNMAHFGYFGEDFNYKTALKLRTHSLLHIAIARGELDKINLELDRNTNINCLAGDGLSTLQWAITADSNVLSLLLDKGANPNTKSTEGATPIMNAVQSNKVEHLNILIENKADINAKDNRGFTALHRASEMGHKEIVRILLENGADKNVEAESHTPLSLAIAMKNKEIINLLEK
;
A
#
# COMPACT_ATOMS: atom_id res chain seq x y z
N MET A 1 19.66 7.22 23.45
CA MET A 1 19.18 7.72 24.76
C MET A 1 18.79 9.21 24.80
N GLY A 2 19.39 10.11 23.99
CA GLY A 2 19.10 11.55 24.03
C GLY A 2 17.74 11.97 23.47
N PHE A 3 17.24 11.26 22.45
CA PHE A 3 15.97 11.56 21.78
C PHE A 3 14.72 11.31 22.68
N PHE A 4 14.70 10.19 23.41
CA PHE A 4 13.59 9.79 24.30
C PHE A 4 13.32 10.75 25.45
N LYS A 5 14.39 11.29 26.05
CA LYS A 5 14.28 12.26 27.16
C LYS A 5 13.67 13.59 26.71
N LYS A 6 13.75 13.90 25.41
CA LYS A 6 13.26 15.14 24.80
C LYS A 6 11.79 15.06 24.37
N LEU A 7 11.31 13.86 24.01
CA LEU A 7 9.92 13.62 23.61
C LEU A 7 8.97 13.32 24.79
N PHE A 8 9.47 12.68 25.84
CA PHE A 8 8.65 12.17 26.95
C PHE A 8 9.11 12.67 28.34
N GLY A 9 9.96 13.70 28.39
CA GLY A 9 10.59 14.16 29.63
C GLY A 9 9.71 15.10 30.46
N GLY A 10 9.17 14.60 31.58
CA GLY A 10 8.54 15.44 32.61
C GLY A 10 8.12 14.73 33.90
N ASN A 11 9.06 14.23 34.71
CA ASN A 11 9.23 14.48 36.16
C ASN A 11 10.15 13.44 36.84
N GLN A 12 11.08 13.93 37.66
CA GLN A 12 12.06 13.18 38.48
C GLN A 12 11.41 12.63 39.77
N LYS A 13 11.88 11.57 40.47
CA LYS A 13 13.13 11.45 41.27
C LYS A 13 13.22 10.06 41.94
N LYS A 14 14.46 9.53 42.04
CA LYS A 14 15.12 8.59 43.03
C LYS A 14 14.25 7.56 43.79
N SER A 15 14.61 6.28 43.94
CA SER A 15 15.86 5.73 44.53
C SER A 15 15.95 4.19 44.44
N SER A 16 17.19 3.67 44.37
CA SER A 16 17.75 2.38 44.84
C SER A 16 16.94 1.06 44.86
N GLU A 17 17.54 0.06 44.21
CA GLU A 17 17.55 -1.39 44.54
C GLU A 17 16.22 -2.08 44.91
N GLN A 18 15.65 -2.74 43.89
CA GLN A 18 15.21 -4.14 43.91
C GLN A 18 14.82 -4.49 42.46
N GLU A 19 15.43 -5.52 41.87
CA GLU A 19 14.97 -6.14 40.62
C GLU A 19 13.66 -6.92 40.90
N GLU A 20 12.61 -6.20 41.26
CA GLU A 20 11.26 -6.72 41.08
C GLU A 20 11.02 -6.80 39.58
N LYS A 21 10.56 -7.97 39.11
CA LYS A 21 9.97 -8.12 37.77
C LYS A 21 8.81 -7.13 37.67
N LYS A 22 9.09 -5.91 37.25
CA LYS A 22 8.07 -4.91 36.95
C LYS A 22 7.18 -5.50 35.88
N THR A 23 5.97 -5.85 36.29
CA THR A 23 4.88 -6.16 35.38
C THR A 23 4.72 -4.98 34.43
N SER A 24 4.74 -5.26 33.12
CA SER A 24 4.59 -4.26 32.06
C SER A 24 3.41 -3.33 32.34
N GLU A 25 3.63 -2.01 32.31
CA GLU A 25 2.58 -0.99 32.47
C GLU A 25 1.45 -1.19 31.45
N TYR A 26 1.83 -1.55 30.22
CA TYR A 26 0.91 -1.76 29.11
C TYR A 26 0.43 -3.21 28.97
N ASN A 27 0.79 -4.09 29.93
CA ASN A 27 0.47 -5.52 29.92
C ASN A 27 0.85 -6.23 28.61
N LEU A 28 2.02 -5.94 28.05
CA LEU A 28 2.50 -6.58 26.82
C LEU A 28 2.68 -8.08 27.02
N LYS A 29 2.20 -8.86 26.06
CA LYS A 29 2.21 -10.32 26.11
C LYS A 29 3.23 -10.90 25.15
N TRP A 30 3.85 -11.99 25.56
CA TRP A 30 4.66 -12.81 24.66
C TRP A 30 3.77 -13.83 23.96
N ILE A 31 3.99 -14.01 22.66
CA ILE A 31 3.39 -15.06 21.85
C ILE A 31 4.52 -16.02 21.47
N ASN A 32 4.30 -17.31 21.74
CA ASN A 32 5.31 -18.33 21.52
C ASN A 32 5.42 -18.70 20.02
N PRO A 33 6.58 -19.22 19.58
CA PRO A 33 6.82 -19.66 18.19
C PRO A 33 5.71 -20.51 17.59
N GLU A 34 5.09 -21.40 18.38
CA GLU A 34 4.09 -22.36 17.92
C GLU A 34 2.73 -21.71 17.63
N GLN A 35 2.55 -20.46 18.04
CA GLN A 35 1.28 -19.73 17.97
C GLN A 35 1.23 -18.70 16.83
N ASN A 36 2.28 -18.61 16.01
CA ASN A 36 2.38 -17.63 14.94
C ASN A 36 3.07 -18.21 13.70
N PRO A 37 2.78 -17.70 12.49
CA PRO A 37 3.27 -18.29 11.25
C PRO A 37 4.77 -18.08 11.02
N TRP A 38 5.44 -17.22 11.80
CA TRP A 38 6.87 -16.92 11.65
C TRP A 38 7.77 -17.85 12.47
N GLY A 39 7.21 -18.66 13.38
CA GLY A 39 8.02 -19.53 14.24
C GLY A 39 8.95 -18.74 15.17
N LEU A 40 8.59 -17.50 15.51
CA LEU A 40 9.38 -16.61 16.34
C LEU A 40 8.72 -16.39 17.70
N LYS A 41 9.53 -16.16 18.73
CA LYS A 41 9.01 -15.59 19.96
C LYS A 41 8.79 -14.09 19.74
N ILE A 42 7.53 -13.66 19.72
CA ILE A 42 7.15 -12.28 19.40
C ILE A 42 6.49 -11.59 20.60
N LEU A 43 6.71 -10.29 20.71
CA LEU A 43 6.06 -9.41 21.67
C LEU A 43 4.81 -8.81 21.02
N ASP A 44 3.66 -8.96 21.66
CA ASP A 44 2.40 -8.35 21.23
C ASP A 44 2.42 -6.85 21.58
N LEU A 45 2.56 -6.01 20.55
CA LEU A 45 2.67 -4.57 20.69
C LEU A 45 1.32 -3.84 20.60
N ARG A 46 0.24 -4.56 20.22
CA ARG A 46 -1.11 -3.98 20.06
C ARG A 46 -1.59 -3.20 21.28
N PRO A 47 -1.35 -3.62 22.54
CA PRO A 47 -1.77 -2.84 23.71
C PRO A 47 -1.17 -1.42 23.77
N ILE A 48 0.04 -1.21 23.24
CA ILE A 48 0.63 0.12 23.11
C ILE A 48 0.13 0.79 21.83
N SER A 49 0.24 0.10 20.70
CA SER A 49 0.02 0.69 19.38
C SER A 49 -1.44 1.10 19.14
N GLN A 50 -2.41 0.48 19.80
CA GLN A 50 -3.83 0.83 19.67
C GLN A 50 -4.29 1.89 20.67
N ASN A 51 -3.61 2.02 21.82
CA ASN A 51 -4.03 2.91 22.91
C ASN A 51 -3.25 4.22 22.93
N MET A 52 -2.05 4.25 22.37
CA MET A 52 -1.26 5.47 22.29
C MET A 52 -1.65 6.31 21.07
N LEU A 53 -2.02 7.56 21.34
CA LEU A 53 -2.20 8.58 20.32
C LEU A 53 -0.96 9.47 20.23
N SER A 54 -0.61 9.91 19.03
CA SER A 54 0.47 10.87 18.83
C SER A 54 0.02 12.26 19.32
N THR A 55 0.40 12.65 20.54
CA THR A 55 -0.08 13.89 21.19
C THR A 55 0.65 15.18 20.78
N SER A 56 1.27 15.23 19.59
CA SER A 56 2.00 16.43 19.18
C SER A 56 1.07 17.65 19.15
N LYS A 57 1.43 18.67 19.93
CA LYS A 57 0.70 19.94 20.02
C LYS A 57 1.16 20.97 19.00
N ASP A 58 2.13 20.61 18.14
CA ASP A 58 2.65 21.49 17.10
C ASP A 58 1.68 21.58 15.91
N PRO A 59 1.05 22.75 15.66
CA PRO A 59 0.11 22.91 14.55
C PRO A 59 0.72 22.56 13.20
N LYS A 60 2.03 22.79 13.01
CA LYS A 60 2.73 22.48 11.76
C LYS A 60 2.84 20.99 11.52
N MET A 61 2.98 20.19 12.58
CA MET A 61 2.99 18.72 12.46
C MET A 61 1.62 18.17 12.10
N ALA A 62 0.54 18.77 12.63
CA ALA A 62 -0.82 18.42 12.25
C ALA A 62 -1.13 18.81 10.79
N THR A 63 -0.69 19.99 10.33
CA THR A 63 -0.81 20.41 8.93
C THR A 63 -0.01 19.51 7.99
N ASN A 64 1.22 19.13 8.36
CA ASN A 64 2.04 18.22 7.56
C ASN A 64 1.39 16.84 7.41
N ALA A 65 0.78 16.30 8.46
CA ALA A 65 0.09 15.00 8.41
C ALA A 65 -1.12 15.00 7.46
N ILE A 66 -1.81 16.12 7.32
CA ILE A 66 -2.92 16.31 6.37
C ILE A 66 -2.41 16.49 4.93
N SER A 67 -1.19 16.99 4.75
CA SER A 67 -0.59 17.30 3.44
C SER A 67 -0.19 16.07 2.62
N TYR A 68 0.16 14.94 3.27
CA TYR A 68 0.71 13.76 2.57
C TYR A 68 -0.28 13.02 1.66
N GLY A 69 -1.58 13.11 1.93
CA GLY A 69 -2.59 12.54 1.03
C GLY A 69 -2.53 13.14 -0.39
N GLN A 70 -1.87 14.29 -0.55
CA GLN A 70 -1.67 14.97 -1.83
C GLN A 70 -0.21 14.97 -2.31
N GLU A 71 0.71 14.27 -1.65
CA GLU A 71 2.11 14.23 -2.09
C GLU A 71 2.41 13.00 -2.94
N ASP A 72 3.13 13.22 -4.03
CA ASP A 72 3.55 12.20 -5.01
C ASP A 72 5.04 11.82 -4.87
N GLY A 73 5.75 12.42 -3.91
CA GLY A 73 7.15 12.15 -3.63
C GLY A 73 8.15 13.05 -4.36
N THR A 74 7.74 13.74 -5.43
CA THR A 74 8.64 14.51 -6.30
C THR A 74 9.36 15.66 -5.59
N ALA A 75 8.71 16.26 -4.57
CA ALA A 75 9.29 17.30 -3.73
C ALA A 75 10.49 16.81 -2.88
N PHE A 76 10.66 15.50 -2.70
CA PHE A 76 11.72 14.92 -1.87
C PHE A 76 12.95 14.44 -2.65
N THR A 77 12.99 14.67 -3.97
CA THR A 77 14.09 14.22 -4.86
C THR A 77 15.47 14.69 -4.42
N GLU A 78 15.57 15.92 -3.92
CA GLU A 78 16.81 16.54 -3.46
C GLU A 78 17.10 16.33 -1.96
N TYR A 79 16.20 15.63 -1.26
CA TYR A 79 16.37 15.40 0.17
C TYR A 79 17.47 14.37 0.41
N SER A 80 18.32 14.66 1.38
CA SER A 80 19.38 13.77 1.83
C SER A 80 19.20 13.42 3.30
N PRO A 81 19.53 12.18 3.71
CA PRO A 81 19.55 11.79 5.10
C PRO A 81 20.42 12.71 5.95
N LYS A 82 19.98 12.96 7.20
CA LYS A 82 20.76 13.67 8.22
C LYS A 82 22.05 12.93 8.54
N SER A 83 21.94 11.64 8.81
CA SER A 83 23.11 10.76 8.93
C SER A 83 23.73 10.55 7.55
N LYS A 84 25.05 10.73 7.44
CA LYS A 84 25.82 10.47 6.22
C LYS A 84 26.38 9.05 6.16
N ARG A 85 26.06 8.21 7.15
CA ARG A 85 26.46 6.80 7.16
C ARG A 85 25.94 6.13 5.89
N THR A 86 26.84 5.46 5.18
CA THR A 86 26.51 4.77 3.93
C THR A 86 27.16 3.40 3.95
N PHE A 87 26.43 2.38 3.48
CA PHE A 87 26.91 1.01 3.40
C PHE A 87 26.23 0.26 2.24
N SER A 88 26.92 -0.78 1.74
CA SER A 88 26.41 -1.65 0.68
C SER A 88 25.32 -2.57 1.24
N SER A 89 24.33 -2.89 0.40
CA SER A 89 23.31 -3.90 0.68
C SER A 89 23.09 -4.77 -0.55
N ASP A 90 22.51 -5.95 -0.33
CA ASP A 90 22.10 -6.89 -1.37
C ASP A 90 20.64 -7.31 -1.20
N LEU A 91 19.87 -6.53 -0.44
CA LEU A 91 18.45 -6.79 -0.24
C LEU A 91 17.70 -6.73 -1.56
N THR A 92 16.77 -7.66 -1.74
CA THR A 92 15.92 -7.73 -2.93
C THR A 92 14.46 -7.79 -2.54
N ILE A 93 13.61 -7.12 -3.30
CA ILE A 93 12.16 -7.23 -3.21
C ILE A 93 11.59 -7.54 -4.60
N SER A 94 10.61 -8.43 -4.64
CA SER A 94 9.98 -8.81 -5.91
C SER A 94 9.04 -7.71 -6.40
N THR A 95 9.05 -7.46 -7.70
CA THR A 95 8.09 -6.62 -8.44
C THR A 95 7.39 -7.49 -9.49
N ASP A 96 6.33 -7.01 -10.14
CA ASP A 96 5.75 -7.73 -11.30
C ASP A 96 6.51 -7.43 -12.59
N GLU A 97 6.91 -6.18 -12.73
CA GLU A 97 7.59 -5.59 -13.86
C GLU A 97 8.54 -4.49 -13.36
N LYS A 98 8.94 -3.57 -14.23
CA LYS A 98 9.65 -2.37 -13.81
C LYS A 98 8.76 -1.58 -12.83
N LEU A 99 9.28 -1.34 -11.63
CA LEU A 99 8.67 -0.44 -10.67
C LEU A 99 8.73 0.99 -11.25
N GLU A 100 7.55 1.57 -11.47
CA GLU A 100 7.43 2.94 -11.94
C GLU A 100 7.64 3.93 -10.80
N GLU A 101 7.99 5.17 -11.14
CA GLU A 101 8.15 6.22 -10.14
C GLU A 101 6.84 6.57 -9.47
N GLY A 102 6.86 6.80 -8.16
CA GLY A 102 5.71 7.29 -7.42
C GLY A 102 5.68 6.87 -5.96
N VAL A 103 4.48 6.66 -5.45
CA VAL A 103 4.19 6.48 -4.03
C VAL A 103 4.10 5.00 -3.68
N LEU A 104 4.93 4.55 -2.75
CA LEU A 104 4.81 3.21 -2.15
C LEU A 104 3.93 3.23 -0.91
N PHE A 105 3.98 4.31 -0.13
CA PHE A 105 3.12 4.50 1.02
C PHE A 105 2.98 5.97 1.39
N ASN A 106 1.73 6.44 1.47
CA ASN A 106 1.41 7.74 2.04
C ASN A 106 0.75 7.56 3.42
N PRO A 107 1.24 8.27 4.46
CA PRO A 107 0.63 8.23 5.77
C PRO A 107 -0.75 8.90 5.75
N SER A 108 -1.77 8.21 6.24
CA SER A 108 -3.14 8.72 6.37
C SER A 108 -3.43 9.34 7.74
N THR A 109 -2.62 9.03 8.75
CA THR A 109 -2.75 9.58 10.11
C THR A 109 -1.38 9.93 10.71
N MET A 110 -1.35 10.68 11.81
CA MET A 110 -0.10 11.04 12.51
C MET A 110 0.61 9.82 13.14
N GLU A 111 -0.11 8.72 13.31
CA GLU A 111 0.39 7.43 13.78
C GLU A 111 1.10 6.64 12.68
N ASN A 112 0.97 7.05 11.41
CA ASN A 112 1.76 6.49 10.32
C ASN A 112 3.04 7.33 10.16
N LYS A 113 4.14 6.80 10.71
CA LYS A 113 5.36 7.61 10.92
C LYS A 113 6.19 7.84 9.67
N TRP A 114 5.95 7.07 8.63
CA TRP A 114 6.75 7.06 7.41
C TRP A 114 5.91 7.37 6.19
N ALA A 115 6.50 8.09 5.24
CA ALA A 115 6.09 8.10 3.85
C ALA A 115 7.21 7.45 3.04
N ILE A 116 6.83 6.65 2.05
CA ILE A 116 7.77 5.85 1.25
C ILE A 116 7.51 6.14 -0.22
N TYR A 117 8.56 6.56 -0.91
CA TYR A 117 8.52 6.91 -2.33
C TYR A 117 9.60 6.15 -3.10
N PHE A 118 9.35 5.91 -4.38
CA PHE A 118 10.33 5.41 -5.32
C PHE A 118 10.50 6.42 -6.45
N ILE A 119 11.65 7.10 -6.50
CA ILE A 119 11.91 8.19 -7.48
C ILE A 119 13.39 8.14 -7.88
N ASN A 120 13.71 8.28 -9.17
CA ASN A 120 15.06 8.27 -9.72
C ASN A 120 15.90 7.07 -9.21
N ASP A 121 15.34 5.85 -9.33
CA ASP A 121 15.95 4.59 -8.86
C ASP A 121 16.35 4.59 -7.37
N ARG A 122 15.66 5.38 -6.55
CA ARG A 122 15.88 5.47 -5.10
C ARG A 122 14.60 5.25 -4.33
N LEU A 123 14.69 4.45 -3.26
CA LEU A 123 13.68 4.41 -2.21
C LEU A 123 13.95 5.53 -1.21
N LEU A 124 12.95 6.36 -0.97
CA LEU A 124 13.02 7.47 -0.03
C LEU A 124 12.14 7.16 1.18
N PHE A 125 12.74 7.09 2.37
CA PHE A 125 12.02 6.92 3.63
C PHE A 125 11.96 8.25 4.36
N ILE A 126 10.82 8.91 4.22
CA ILE A 126 10.57 10.24 4.74
C ILE A 126 9.81 10.12 6.06
N ARG A 127 10.32 10.77 7.09
CA ARG A 127 9.60 10.89 8.36
C ARG A 127 8.45 11.87 8.16
N SER A 128 7.21 11.37 8.23
CA SER A 128 6.02 12.08 7.75
C SER A 128 5.90 13.50 8.31
N TRP A 129 5.64 13.68 9.60
CA TRP A 129 5.46 15.03 10.16
C TRP A 129 6.72 15.92 10.16
N LEU A 130 7.92 15.34 10.10
CA LEU A 130 9.17 16.12 10.04
C LEU A 130 9.47 16.58 8.61
N ARG A 131 8.94 15.88 7.59
CA ARG A 131 9.34 16.04 6.19
C ARG A 131 10.84 15.91 6.01
N GLU A 132 11.44 14.93 6.67
CA GLU A 132 12.89 14.70 6.66
C GLU A 132 13.19 13.31 6.11
N ALA A 133 14.15 13.22 5.19
CA ALA A 133 14.69 11.94 4.78
C ALA A 133 15.53 11.34 5.91
N PHE A 134 15.22 10.12 6.33
CA PHE A 134 16.01 9.38 7.31
C PHE A 134 16.88 8.33 6.62
N VAL A 135 16.31 7.67 5.61
CA VAL A 135 17.02 6.68 4.80
C VAL A 135 16.73 6.95 3.32
N VAL A 136 17.77 6.89 2.51
CA VAL A 136 17.70 6.84 1.06
C VAL A 136 18.45 5.60 0.61
N ALA A 137 17.77 4.73 -0.11
CA ALA A 137 18.35 3.49 -0.61
C ALA A 137 18.43 3.54 -2.15
N LYS A 138 19.63 3.45 -2.69
CA LYS A 138 19.84 3.33 -4.14
C LYS A 138 19.50 1.92 -4.59
N THR A 139 18.92 1.83 -5.77
CA THR A 139 18.43 0.57 -6.29
C THR A 139 18.83 0.36 -7.73
N THR A 140 18.75 -0.89 -8.16
CA THR A 140 18.80 -1.32 -9.54
C THR A 140 17.64 -2.30 -9.78
N GLN A 141 17.10 -2.32 -10.99
CA GLN A 141 16.00 -3.21 -11.36
C GLN A 141 16.48 -4.27 -12.35
N GLU A 142 16.31 -5.54 -12.00
CA GLU A 142 16.63 -6.67 -12.88
C GLU A 142 15.56 -7.76 -12.72
N LYS A 143 15.01 -8.27 -13.84
CA LYS A 143 14.16 -9.47 -13.88
C LYS A 143 13.07 -9.51 -12.79
N ASN A 144 12.20 -8.50 -12.75
CA ASN A 144 11.07 -8.39 -11.81
C ASN A 144 11.51 -8.38 -10.34
N GLN A 145 12.71 -7.85 -10.09
CA GLN A 145 13.23 -7.61 -8.76
C GLN A 145 13.83 -6.20 -8.69
N LEU A 146 13.55 -5.54 -7.57
CA LEU A 146 14.23 -4.35 -7.14
C LEU A 146 15.33 -4.76 -6.16
N ARG A 147 16.59 -4.54 -6.54
CA ARG A 147 17.75 -4.78 -5.68
C ARG A 147 18.21 -3.46 -5.07
N ILE A 148 18.35 -3.43 -3.76
CA ILE A 148 18.95 -2.32 -3.03
C ILE A 148 20.45 -2.54 -3.02
N THR A 149 21.22 -1.61 -3.57
CA THR A 149 22.67 -1.74 -3.71
C THR A 149 23.43 -0.95 -2.64
N GLU A 150 22.86 0.17 -2.19
CA GLU A 150 23.48 1.06 -1.22
C GLU A 150 22.40 1.73 -0.37
N ILE A 151 22.64 1.82 0.94
CA ILE A 151 21.77 2.49 1.89
C ILE A 151 22.55 3.64 2.53
N THR A 152 22.00 4.85 2.45
CA THR A 152 22.50 6.02 3.18
C THR A 152 21.49 6.41 4.27
N GLY A 153 21.98 6.66 5.48
CA GLY A 153 21.18 7.10 6.62
C GLY A 153 20.91 6.01 7.66
N GLU A 154 20.03 6.34 8.61
CA GLU A 154 19.58 5.45 9.69
C GLU A 154 18.19 5.90 10.19
N PHE A 155 17.38 4.96 10.66
CA PHE A 155 16.03 5.23 11.17
C PHE A 155 16.05 5.72 12.62
N THR A 156 16.99 5.20 13.41
CA THR A 156 17.22 5.58 14.81
C THR A 156 18.70 5.83 15.10
N ASP A 157 18.97 6.70 16.08
CA ASP A 157 20.33 7.13 16.43
C ASP A 157 21.23 5.92 16.77
N ASN A 158 22.34 5.77 16.05
CA ASN A 158 23.37 4.75 16.28
C ASN A 158 22.91 3.28 16.15
N GLU A 159 21.87 2.98 15.35
CA GLU A 159 21.49 1.59 15.07
C GLU A 159 22.53 0.87 14.19
N SER A 160 22.59 -0.46 14.22
CA SER A 160 23.48 -1.22 13.32
C SER A 160 23.02 -1.12 11.85
N SER A 161 23.92 -1.36 10.89
CA SER A 161 23.53 -1.48 9.47
C SER A 161 22.49 -2.58 9.25
N LYS A 162 22.59 -3.69 10.00
CA LYS A 162 21.66 -4.81 9.93
C LYS A 162 20.27 -4.46 10.48
N MET A 163 20.21 -3.65 11.53
CA MET A 163 18.96 -3.08 12.04
C MET A 163 18.34 -2.13 11.02
N THR A 164 19.12 -1.25 10.38
CA THR A 164 18.62 -0.37 9.29
C THR A 164 18.01 -1.19 8.15
N GLU A 165 18.69 -2.25 7.70
CA GLU A 165 18.16 -3.20 6.70
C GLU A 165 16.83 -3.83 7.16
N SER A 166 16.78 -4.29 8.42
CA SER A 166 15.60 -4.94 8.99
C SER A 166 14.40 -4.00 9.08
N ILE A 167 14.63 -2.76 9.51
CA ILE A 167 13.60 -1.72 9.58
C ILE A 167 13.12 -1.37 8.17
N LEU A 168 14.04 -1.18 7.23
CA LEU A 168 13.73 -0.88 5.83
C LEU A 168 12.80 -1.95 5.26
N MET A 169 13.20 -3.22 5.39
CA MET A 169 12.38 -4.33 4.90
C MET A 169 11.04 -4.39 5.62
N PHE A 170 11.02 -4.28 6.95
CA PHE A 170 9.77 -4.23 7.71
C PHE A 170 8.82 -3.15 7.16
N LEU A 171 9.31 -1.94 6.88
CA LEU A 171 8.50 -0.86 6.33
C LEU A 171 7.98 -1.19 4.93
N LEU A 172 8.80 -1.77 4.04
CA LEU A 172 8.32 -2.20 2.72
C LEU A 172 7.23 -3.28 2.83
N TYR A 173 7.44 -4.32 3.63
CA TYR A 173 6.45 -5.39 3.81
C TYR A 173 5.17 -4.88 4.47
N SER A 174 5.29 -4.16 5.58
CA SER A 174 4.12 -3.75 6.36
C SER A 174 3.38 -2.56 5.77
N HIS A 175 4.08 -1.60 5.17
CA HIS A 175 3.45 -0.37 4.69
C HIS A 175 3.17 -0.44 3.19
N SER A 176 4.14 -0.91 2.38
CA SER A 176 3.98 -0.93 0.92
C SER A 176 3.28 -2.18 0.41
N LEU A 177 3.45 -3.33 1.05
CA LEU A 177 2.74 -4.58 0.71
C LEU A 177 1.53 -4.86 1.62
N ASN A 178 1.29 -4.01 2.63
CA ASN A 178 0.21 -4.15 3.60
C ASN A 178 0.18 -5.52 4.31
N GLU A 179 1.36 -6.13 4.54
CA GLU A 179 1.47 -7.40 5.24
C GLU A 179 1.63 -7.18 6.75
N THR A 180 0.91 -7.98 7.53
CA THR A 180 1.23 -8.06 8.96
C THR A 180 2.51 -8.87 9.10
N VAL A 181 3.59 -8.24 9.55
CA VAL A 181 4.88 -8.89 9.79
C VAL A 181 5.47 -8.42 11.13
N PRO A 182 6.27 -9.23 11.83
CA PRO A 182 6.85 -8.83 13.11
C PRO A 182 7.93 -7.76 12.88
N ALA A 183 7.84 -6.66 13.61
CA ALA A 183 8.78 -5.54 13.55
C ALA A 183 10.08 -5.86 14.33
N PRO A 184 11.26 -5.58 13.77
CA PRO A 184 12.50 -5.78 14.51
C PRO A 184 12.60 -4.81 15.68
N ILE A 185 13.09 -5.26 16.82
CA ILE A 185 13.32 -4.46 18.03
C ILE A 185 14.78 -4.63 18.45
N PRO A 186 15.46 -3.54 18.89
CA PRO A 186 16.82 -3.60 19.40
C PRO A 186 16.97 -4.63 20.52
N LYS A 187 17.97 -5.51 20.38
CA LYS A 187 18.22 -6.63 21.31
C LYS A 187 18.48 -6.15 22.75
N ASP A 188 19.06 -4.96 22.92
CA ASP A 188 19.31 -4.35 24.23
C ASP A 188 18.02 -3.98 24.99
N LEU A 189 16.88 -3.89 24.30
CA LEU A 189 15.57 -3.64 24.91
C LEU A 189 14.85 -4.91 25.36
N SER A 190 15.42 -6.11 25.14
CA SER A 190 14.73 -7.38 25.44
C SER A 190 14.44 -7.60 26.92
N SER A 191 15.18 -6.90 27.80
CA SER A 191 15.00 -6.95 29.26
C SER A 191 13.84 -6.08 29.77
N ASN A 192 13.36 -5.12 28.95
CA ASN A 192 12.30 -4.19 29.34
C ASN A 192 11.28 -4.04 28.19
N THR A 193 10.19 -4.81 28.29
CA THR A 193 9.16 -4.86 27.25
C THR A 193 8.43 -3.54 27.07
N ASP A 194 8.23 -2.73 28.11
CA ASP A 194 7.58 -1.43 27.98
C ASP A 194 8.47 -0.47 27.19
N GLN A 195 9.76 -0.44 27.50
CA GLN A 195 10.72 0.38 26.74
C GLN A 195 10.82 -0.10 25.28
N ALA A 196 10.82 -1.41 25.04
CA ALA A 196 10.77 -1.99 23.70
C ALA A 196 9.50 -1.57 22.95
N GLY A 197 8.34 -1.62 23.59
CA GLY A 197 7.08 -1.23 23.00
C GLY A 197 6.99 0.28 22.71
N MET A 198 7.46 1.12 23.62
CA MET A 198 7.57 2.56 23.41
C MET A 198 8.54 2.91 22.28
N TRP A 199 9.67 2.20 22.20
CA TRP A 199 10.61 2.33 21.09
C TRP A 199 9.93 1.93 19.77
N ALA A 200 9.25 0.79 19.72
CA ALA A 200 8.57 0.30 18.52
C ALA A 200 7.47 1.27 18.07
N PHE A 201 6.65 1.78 18.98
CA PHE A 201 5.65 2.81 18.68
C PHE A 201 6.29 4.11 18.17
N SER A 202 7.40 4.53 18.78
CA SER A 202 8.13 5.72 18.32
C SER A 202 8.67 5.51 16.90
N THR A 203 9.23 4.34 16.59
CA THR A 203 9.85 4.06 15.30
C THR A 203 8.81 3.80 14.21
N TYR A 204 7.85 2.90 14.46
CA TYR A 204 6.92 2.36 13.47
C TYR A 204 5.48 2.90 13.58
N GLY A 205 5.10 3.43 14.73
CA GLY A 205 3.73 3.88 14.98
C GLY A 205 2.74 2.75 15.19
N ASN A 206 1.50 2.96 14.76
CA ASN A 206 0.41 2.01 15.00
C ASN A 206 0.53 0.73 14.19
N MET A 207 1.36 0.74 13.15
CA MET A 207 1.47 -0.35 12.18
C MET A 207 2.32 -1.53 12.67
N ALA A 208 3.13 -1.34 13.72
CA ALA A 208 3.86 -2.44 14.36
C ALA A 208 3.00 -3.15 15.41
N HIS A 209 2.19 -4.11 14.98
CA HIS A 209 1.36 -4.92 15.87
C HIS A 209 2.15 -5.98 16.66
N PHE A 210 3.25 -6.47 16.09
CA PHE A 210 4.08 -7.51 16.69
C PHE A 210 5.55 -7.11 16.60
N GLY A 211 6.33 -7.45 17.62
CA GLY A 211 7.76 -7.16 17.70
C GLY A 211 8.60 -8.41 17.89
N TYR A 212 9.82 -8.44 17.37
CA TYR A 212 10.78 -9.51 17.64
C TYR A 212 12.19 -8.94 17.85
N PHE A 213 12.96 -9.54 18.74
CA PHE A 213 14.30 -9.05 19.11
C PHE A 213 15.38 -9.69 18.23
N GLY A 214 15.38 -9.36 16.94
CA GLY A 214 16.33 -9.87 15.96
C GLY A 214 16.47 -8.95 14.75
N GLU A 215 17.51 -9.20 13.95
CA GLU A 215 17.87 -8.39 12.77
C GLU A 215 18.10 -9.27 11.52
N ASP A 216 17.97 -10.60 11.64
CA ASP A 216 18.28 -11.55 10.57
C ASP A 216 17.04 -12.28 10.04
N PHE A 217 15.84 -11.81 10.41
CA PHE A 217 14.62 -12.45 9.95
C PHE A 217 14.36 -12.13 8.47
N ASN A 218 14.22 -13.18 7.67
CA ASN A 218 13.91 -13.05 6.26
C ASN A 218 12.40 -13.23 6.03
N TYR A 219 11.71 -12.14 5.70
CA TYR A 219 10.30 -12.16 5.38
C TYR A 219 10.07 -12.85 4.03
N LYS A 220 9.17 -13.82 3.99
CA LYS A 220 8.75 -14.47 2.74
C LYS A 220 7.38 -13.92 2.37
N THR A 221 7.28 -13.38 1.15
CA THR A 221 6.02 -12.92 0.57
C THR A 221 5.85 -13.46 -0.84
N ALA A 222 4.60 -13.67 -1.25
CA ALA A 222 4.24 -13.85 -2.65
C ALA A 222 3.86 -12.52 -3.33
N LEU A 223 3.60 -11.47 -2.53
CA LEU A 223 3.19 -10.17 -3.03
C LEU A 223 4.34 -9.46 -3.76
N LYS A 224 3.95 -8.56 -4.65
CA LYS A 224 4.86 -7.83 -5.52
C LYS A 224 4.76 -6.35 -5.20
N LEU A 225 5.92 -5.71 -5.06
CA LEU A 225 6.00 -4.29 -4.78
C LEU A 225 5.55 -3.50 -6.02
N ARG A 226 4.60 -2.59 -5.80
CA ARG A 226 4.07 -1.67 -6.81
C ARG A 226 3.94 -0.29 -6.20
N THR A 227 4.22 0.73 -6.99
CA THR A 227 3.89 2.11 -6.65
C THR A 227 2.50 2.45 -7.13
N HIS A 228 1.81 3.35 -6.42
CA HIS A 228 0.93 4.28 -7.11
C HIS A 228 1.80 5.22 -7.94
N SER A 229 1.96 4.91 -9.22
CA SER A 229 2.88 5.65 -10.07
C SER A 229 2.46 7.11 -10.24
N LEU A 230 3.38 7.98 -10.65
CA LEU A 230 3.06 9.37 -10.99
C LEU A 230 1.93 9.47 -12.02
N LEU A 231 1.86 8.51 -12.96
CA LEU A 231 0.77 8.39 -13.92
C LEU A 231 -0.57 8.10 -13.22
N HIS A 232 -0.64 7.15 -12.28
CA HIS A 232 -1.86 6.90 -11.50
C HIS A 232 -2.33 8.15 -10.75
N ILE A 233 -1.39 8.88 -10.16
CA ILE A 233 -1.70 10.10 -9.39
C ILE A 233 -2.23 11.20 -10.31
N ALA A 234 -1.62 11.40 -11.48
CA ALA A 234 -2.10 12.36 -12.48
C ALA A 234 -3.50 11.99 -12.99
N ILE A 235 -3.76 10.71 -13.23
CA ILE A 235 -5.09 10.17 -13.62
C ILE A 235 -6.13 10.46 -12.54
N ALA A 236 -5.84 10.14 -11.28
CA ALA A 236 -6.76 10.38 -10.17
C ALA A 236 -7.16 11.85 -10.01
N ARG A 237 -6.26 12.76 -10.38
CA ARG A 237 -6.46 14.21 -10.31
C ARG A 237 -7.02 14.83 -11.59
N GLY A 238 -7.14 14.06 -12.68
CA GLY A 238 -7.56 14.57 -13.98
C GLY A 238 -6.57 15.57 -14.60
N GLU A 239 -5.28 15.50 -14.24
CA GLU A 239 -4.26 16.44 -14.70
C GLU A 239 -3.71 16.01 -16.08
N LEU A 240 -4.45 16.30 -17.16
CA LEU A 240 -4.13 15.84 -18.52
C LEU A 240 -2.70 16.18 -18.99
N ASP A 241 -2.17 17.34 -18.62
CA ASP A 241 -0.81 17.74 -18.96
C ASP A 241 0.23 16.84 -18.28
N LYS A 242 0.00 16.46 -17.02
CA LYS A 242 0.89 15.53 -16.30
C LYS A 242 0.74 14.10 -16.80
N ILE A 243 -0.46 13.68 -17.21
CA ILE A 243 -0.65 12.38 -17.86
C ILE A 243 0.23 12.31 -19.12
N ASN A 244 0.18 13.32 -19.98
CA ASN A 244 1.03 13.36 -21.17
C ASN A 244 2.52 13.38 -20.81
N LEU A 245 2.92 14.19 -19.82
CA LEU A 245 4.31 14.23 -19.35
C LEU A 245 4.84 12.86 -18.92
N GLU A 246 4.07 12.11 -18.13
CA GLU A 246 4.50 10.79 -17.64
C GLU A 246 4.50 9.73 -18.75
N LEU A 247 3.61 9.83 -19.74
CA LEU A 247 3.64 8.98 -20.93
C LEU A 247 4.84 9.27 -21.82
N ASP A 248 5.23 10.55 -21.98
CA ASP A 248 6.42 10.96 -22.74
C ASP A 248 7.72 10.46 -22.07
N ARG A 249 7.69 10.18 -20.76
CA ARG A 249 8.78 9.53 -20.01
C ARG A 249 8.83 8.00 -20.17
N ASN A 250 8.00 7.43 -21.03
CA ASN A 250 7.85 5.99 -21.23
C ASN A 250 7.39 5.24 -19.96
N THR A 251 6.58 5.87 -19.11
CA THR A 251 5.88 5.14 -18.04
C THR A 251 4.96 4.10 -18.67
N ASN A 252 4.94 2.87 -18.17
CA ASN A 252 4.04 1.85 -18.68
C ASN A 252 2.58 2.30 -18.49
N ILE A 253 1.88 2.59 -19.60
CA ILE A 253 0.49 3.02 -19.62
C ILE A 253 -0.46 1.97 -19.03
N ASN A 254 -0.06 0.70 -18.90
CA ASN A 254 -0.87 -0.39 -18.37
C ASN A 254 -0.40 -0.87 -16.98
N CYS A 255 0.53 -0.14 -16.33
CA CYS A 255 1.07 -0.55 -15.03
C CYS A 255 -0.01 -0.69 -13.96
N LEU A 256 0.27 -1.56 -12.98
CA LEU A 256 -0.57 -1.74 -11.80
C LEU A 256 -0.09 -0.88 -10.63
N ALA A 257 -1.04 -0.29 -9.92
CA ALA A 257 -0.82 0.44 -8.67
C ALA A 257 -0.63 -0.50 -7.46
N GLY A 258 -0.32 0.09 -6.30
CA GLY A 258 -0.16 -0.64 -5.03
C GLY A 258 -1.41 -1.44 -4.61
N ASP A 259 -2.60 -0.97 -4.99
CA ASP A 259 -3.88 -1.66 -4.79
C ASP A 259 -4.16 -2.77 -5.82
N GLY A 260 -3.27 -2.97 -6.79
CA GLY A 260 -3.39 -3.97 -7.84
C GLY A 260 -4.28 -3.57 -9.01
N LEU A 261 -4.78 -2.33 -9.08
CA LEU A 261 -5.57 -1.82 -10.20
C LEU A 261 -4.66 -1.18 -11.26
N SER A 262 -5.05 -1.30 -12.53
CA SER A 262 -4.38 -0.61 -13.64
C SER A 262 -4.74 0.87 -13.71
N THR A 263 -3.93 1.64 -14.43
CA THR A 263 -4.19 3.04 -14.83
C THR A 263 -5.59 3.24 -15.41
N LEU A 264 -6.06 2.33 -16.28
CA LEU A 264 -7.37 2.45 -16.92
C LEU A 264 -8.50 2.20 -15.93
N GLN A 265 -8.29 1.32 -14.94
CA GLN A 265 -9.24 1.10 -13.84
C GLN A 265 -9.30 2.31 -12.91
N TRP A 266 -8.19 2.98 -12.65
CA TRP A 266 -8.16 4.26 -11.93
C TRP A 266 -8.92 5.35 -12.70
N ALA A 267 -8.79 5.40 -14.02
CA ALA A 267 -9.51 6.35 -14.87
C ALA A 267 -11.04 6.19 -14.84
N ILE A 268 -11.58 5.03 -14.47
CA ILE A 268 -13.03 4.82 -14.28
C ILE A 268 -13.59 5.69 -13.15
N THR A 269 -12.78 5.96 -12.12
CA THR A 269 -13.16 6.83 -11.01
C THR A 269 -12.97 8.32 -11.30
N ALA A 270 -12.22 8.63 -12.38
CA ALA A 270 -11.97 9.97 -12.87
C ALA A 270 -13.00 10.40 -13.94
N ASP A 271 -12.70 11.50 -14.64
CA ASP A 271 -13.48 12.03 -15.75
C ASP A 271 -13.37 11.16 -17.01
N SER A 272 -14.43 11.11 -17.82
CA SER A 272 -14.46 10.31 -19.06
C SER A 272 -13.41 10.77 -20.09
N ASN A 273 -13.01 12.05 -20.08
CA ASN A 273 -11.93 12.55 -20.93
C ASN A 273 -10.57 11.92 -20.60
N VAL A 274 -10.32 11.60 -19.33
CA VAL A 274 -9.09 10.90 -18.91
C VAL A 274 -9.08 9.49 -19.47
N LEU A 275 -10.22 8.79 -19.37
CA LEU A 275 -10.38 7.45 -19.93
C LEU A 275 -10.13 7.45 -21.46
N SER A 276 -10.78 8.36 -22.19
CA SER A 276 -10.61 8.50 -23.64
C SER A 276 -9.16 8.83 -24.01
N LEU A 277 -8.51 9.77 -23.30
CA LEU A 277 -7.11 10.10 -23.54
C LEU A 277 -6.19 8.86 -23.41
N LEU A 278 -6.36 8.05 -22.36
CA LEU A 278 -5.53 6.86 -22.17
C LEU A 278 -5.76 5.83 -23.28
N LEU A 279 -7.01 5.61 -23.69
CA LEU A 279 -7.34 4.71 -24.81
C LEU A 279 -6.75 5.21 -26.13
N ASP A 280 -6.86 6.51 -26.43
CA ASP A 280 -6.26 7.15 -27.61
C ASP A 280 -4.73 7.02 -27.62
N LYS A 281 -4.10 7.00 -26.44
CA LYS A 281 -2.67 6.78 -26.23
C LYS A 281 -2.26 5.30 -26.25
N GLY A 282 -3.21 4.39 -26.51
CA GLY A 282 -2.95 2.97 -26.66
C GLY A 282 -3.01 2.15 -25.36
N ALA A 283 -3.69 2.64 -24.32
CA ALA A 283 -3.99 1.82 -23.15
C ALA A 283 -4.80 0.57 -23.57
N ASN A 284 -4.48 -0.58 -22.99
CA ASN A 284 -5.19 -1.81 -23.28
C ASN A 284 -6.56 -1.78 -22.57
N PRO A 285 -7.70 -1.81 -23.29
CA PRO A 285 -9.04 -1.82 -22.68
C PRO A 285 -9.31 -3.08 -21.84
N ASN A 286 -8.49 -4.11 -21.98
CA ASN A 286 -8.60 -5.41 -21.33
C ASN A 286 -7.50 -5.66 -20.28
N THR A 287 -6.89 -4.59 -19.72
CA THR A 287 -6.01 -4.75 -18.57
C THR A 287 -6.72 -5.52 -17.45
N LYS A 288 -5.95 -6.35 -16.73
CA LYS A 288 -6.45 -7.10 -15.58
C LYS A 288 -5.79 -6.59 -14.32
N SER A 289 -6.59 -6.37 -13.28
CA SER A 289 -6.06 -6.19 -11.93
C SER A 289 -5.45 -7.49 -11.40
N THR A 290 -4.85 -7.45 -10.21
CA THR A 290 -4.36 -8.65 -9.51
C THR A 290 -5.46 -9.70 -9.29
N GLU A 291 -6.71 -9.27 -9.13
CA GLU A 291 -7.89 -10.14 -8.98
C GLU A 291 -8.50 -10.57 -10.32
N GLY A 292 -7.87 -10.18 -11.44
CA GLY A 292 -8.32 -10.51 -12.79
C GLY A 292 -9.45 -9.61 -13.31
N ALA A 293 -9.91 -8.63 -12.54
CA ALA A 293 -10.99 -7.74 -12.92
C ALA A 293 -10.54 -6.79 -14.05
N THR A 294 -11.44 -6.52 -15.00
CA THR A 294 -11.18 -5.62 -16.13
C THR A 294 -11.83 -4.25 -15.96
N PRO A 295 -11.39 -3.21 -16.69
CA PRO A 295 -12.00 -1.88 -16.70
C PRO A 295 -13.52 -1.88 -16.87
N ILE A 296 -14.09 -2.73 -17.74
CA ILE A 296 -15.54 -2.87 -17.88
C ILE A 296 -16.17 -3.26 -16.54
N MET A 297 -15.61 -4.23 -15.82
CA MET A 297 -16.15 -4.68 -14.53
C MET A 297 -16.16 -3.54 -13.51
N ASN A 298 -15.11 -2.72 -13.45
CA ASN A 298 -15.06 -1.55 -12.58
C ASN A 298 -16.10 -0.48 -12.97
N ALA A 299 -16.30 -0.23 -14.28
CA ALA A 299 -17.31 0.70 -14.78
C ALA A 299 -18.72 0.22 -14.44
N VAL A 300 -18.98 -1.08 -14.60
CA VAL A 300 -20.23 -1.72 -14.19
C VAL A 300 -20.46 -1.59 -12.69
N GLN A 301 -19.48 -1.99 -11.88
CA GLN A 301 -19.60 -1.93 -10.42
C GLN A 301 -19.85 -0.51 -9.89
N SER A 302 -19.34 0.50 -10.60
CA SER A 302 -19.50 1.92 -10.25
C SER A 302 -20.71 2.57 -10.90
N ASN A 303 -21.54 1.81 -11.63
CA ASN A 303 -22.67 2.28 -12.43
C ASN A 303 -22.33 3.43 -13.40
N LYS A 304 -21.12 3.39 -14.00
CA LYS A 304 -20.59 4.40 -14.92
C LYS A 304 -20.93 4.05 -16.36
N VAL A 305 -22.16 4.35 -16.78
CA VAL A 305 -22.69 4.01 -18.12
C VAL A 305 -21.86 4.65 -19.24
N GLU A 306 -21.43 5.91 -19.09
CA GLU A 306 -20.61 6.59 -20.09
C GLU A 306 -19.25 5.91 -20.29
N HIS A 307 -18.52 5.64 -19.20
CA HIS A 307 -17.24 4.90 -19.24
C HIS A 307 -17.41 3.50 -19.82
N LEU A 308 -18.50 2.80 -19.49
CA LEU A 308 -18.82 1.50 -20.07
C LEU A 308 -18.94 1.58 -21.60
N ASN A 309 -19.67 2.56 -22.12
CA ASN A 309 -19.83 2.74 -23.57
C ASN A 309 -18.49 3.05 -24.24
N ILE A 310 -17.68 3.96 -23.67
CA ILE A 310 -16.34 4.28 -24.18
C ILE A 310 -15.46 3.02 -24.27
N LEU A 311 -15.48 2.17 -23.24
CA LEU A 311 -14.72 0.92 -23.23
C LEU A 311 -15.20 -0.06 -24.31
N ILE A 312 -16.51 -0.20 -24.49
CA ILE A 312 -17.11 -1.07 -25.53
C ILE A 312 -16.72 -0.58 -26.94
N GLU A 313 -16.82 0.73 -27.18
CA GLU A 313 -16.40 1.36 -28.44
C GLU A 313 -14.93 1.06 -28.75
N ASN A 314 -14.09 1.06 -27.71
CA ASN A 314 -12.67 0.73 -27.76
C ASN A 314 -12.36 -0.77 -27.64
N LYS A 315 -13.33 -1.66 -27.94
CA LYS A 315 -13.12 -3.12 -28.06
C LYS A 315 -12.70 -3.82 -26.76
N ALA A 316 -13.14 -3.32 -25.61
CA ALA A 316 -13.09 -4.08 -24.37
C ALA A 316 -13.93 -5.37 -24.49
N ASP A 317 -13.42 -6.46 -23.94
CA ASP A 317 -14.05 -7.78 -23.94
C ASP A 317 -15.21 -7.81 -22.92
N ILE A 318 -16.42 -7.79 -23.45
CA ILE A 318 -17.68 -7.83 -22.70
C ILE A 318 -17.82 -9.10 -21.85
N ASN A 319 -17.14 -10.19 -22.24
CA ASN A 319 -17.23 -11.51 -21.65
C ASN A 319 -15.98 -11.89 -20.84
N ALA A 320 -15.08 -10.93 -20.60
CA ALA A 320 -13.91 -11.15 -19.77
C ALA A 320 -14.31 -11.68 -18.38
N LYS A 321 -13.45 -12.55 -17.83
CA LYS A 321 -13.63 -13.17 -16.52
C LYS A 321 -12.53 -12.75 -15.55
N ASP A 322 -12.93 -12.46 -14.31
CA ASP A 322 -12.01 -12.29 -13.19
C ASP A 322 -11.46 -13.65 -12.73
N ASN A 323 -10.56 -13.65 -11.73
CA ASN A 323 -9.91 -14.88 -11.26
C ASN A 323 -10.90 -15.88 -10.65
N ARG A 324 -12.12 -15.44 -10.31
CA ARG A 324 -13.21 -16.26 -9.77
C ARG A 324 -14.22 -16.68 -10.85
N GLY A 325 -13.99 -16.26 -12.10
CA GLY A 325 -14.84 -16.57 -13.24
C GLY A 325 -15.98 -15.58 -13.48
N PHE A 326 -16.16 -14.57 -12.62
CA PHE A 326 -17.26 -13.61 -12.75
C PHE A 326 -17.04 -12.68 -13.94
N THR A 327 -18.14 -12.35 -14.62
CA THR A 327 -18.17 -11.39 -15.74
C THR A 327 -18.80 -10.06 -15.31
N ALA A 328 -18.69 -9.05 -16.17
CA ALA A 328 -19.40 -7.78 -16.00
C ALA A 328 -20.92 -7.97 -15.83
N LEU A 329 -21.52 -8.91 -16.56
CA LEU A 329 -22.96 -9.17 -16.48
C LEU A 329 -23.37 -9.74 -15.12
N HIS A 330 -22.53 -10.58 -14.49
CA HIS A 330 -22.79 -11.04 -13.12
C HIS A 330 -22.86 -9.86 -12.14
N ARG A 331 -21.87 -8.96 -12.20
CA ARG A 331 -21.80 -7.76 -11.33
C ARG A 331 -23.00 -6.85 -11.55
N ALA A 332 -23.38 -6.60 -12.81
CA ALA A 332 -24.54 -5.78 -13.13
C ALA A 332 -25.86 -6.37 -12.58
N SER A 333 -26.03 -7.69 -12.68
CA SER A 333 -27.19 -8.40 -12.16
C SER A 333 -27.26 -8.40 -10.64
N GLU A 334 -26.14 -8.64 -9.96
CA GLU A 334 -26.01 -8.58 -8.50
C GLU A 334 -26.28 -7.17 -7.95
N MET A 335 -25.76 -6.12 -8.61
CA MET A 335 -25.92 -4.74 -8.15
C MET A 335 -27.23 -4.08 -8.59
N GLY A 336 -28.05 -4.77 -9.38
CA GLY A 336 -29.35 -4.25 -9.81
C GLY A 336 -29.27 -3.17 -10.89
N HIS A 337 -28.16 -3.07 -11.63
CA HIS A 337 -27.93 -2.04 -12.64
C HIS A 337 -28.60 -2.38 -13.97
N LYS A 338 -29.92 -2.22 -14.03
CA LYS A 338 -30.76 -2.60 -15.17
C LYS A 338 -30.27 -2.06 -16.52
N GLU A 339 -29.94 -0.77 -16.57
CA GLU A 339 -29.50 -0.14 -17.81
C GLU A 339 -28.22 -0.77 -18.34
N ILE A 340 -27.28 -1.05 -17.43
CA ILE A 340 -26.03 -1.73 -17.76
C ILE A 340 -26.29 -3.17 -18.20
N VAL A 341 -27.19 -3.91 -17.54
CA VAL A 341 -27.58 -5.25 -17.99
C VAL A 341 -28.07 -5.21 -19.45
N ARG A 342 -28.91 -4.24 -19.79
CA ARG A 342 -29.39 -4.05 -21.17
C ARG A 342 -28.24 -3.78 -22.14
N ILE A 343 -27.38 -2.81 -21.83
CA ILE A 343 -26.21 -2.46 -22.66
C ILE A 343 -25.30 -3.69 -22.88
N LEU A 344 -25.01 -4.44 -21.82
CA LEU A 344 -24.15 -5.63 -21.91
C LEU A 344 -24.78 -6.70 -22.82
N LEU A 345 -26.08 -6.99 -22.67
CA LEU A 345 -26.79 -7.97 -23.50
C LEU A 345 -26.88 -7.53 -24.97
N GLU A 346 -27.16 -6.25 -25.24
CA GLU A 346 -27.20 -5.68 -26.58
C GLU A 346 -25.83 -5.77 -27.29
N ASN A 347 -24.74 -5.78 -26.51
CA ASN A 347 -23.36 -5.92 -27.00
C ASN A 347 -22.81 -7.36 -26.90
N GLY A 348 -23.67 -8.37 -26.72
CA GLY A 348 -23.29 -9.78 -26.84
C GLY A 348 -22.69 -10.41 -25.57
N ALA A 349 -23.02 -9.90 -24.39
CA ALA A 349 -22.68 -10.57 -23.13
C ALA A 349 -23.37 -11.95 -23.02
N ASP A 350 -22.60 -12.97 -22.66
CA ASP A 350 -23.11 -14.32 -22.42
C ASP A 350 -23.77 -14.41 -21.04
N LYS A 351 -25.10 -14.48 -21.06
CA LYS A 351 -25.95 -14.60 -19.87
C LYS A 351 -25.92 -15.97 -19.18
N ASN A 352 -25.27 -16.97 -19.79
CA ASN A 352 -25.22 -18.34 -19.28
C ASN A 352 -23.88 -18.69 -18.61
N VAL A 353 -22.93 -17.75 -18.55
CA VAL A 353 -21.66 -17.98 -17.86
C VAL A 353 -21.95 -18.30 -16.39
N GLU A 354 -21.32 -19.36 -15.88
CA GLU A 354 -21.34 -19.73 -14.47
C GLU A 354 -20.01 -19.37 -13.80
N ALA A 355 -20.08 -18.74 -12.63
CA ALA A 355 -18.95 -18.41 -11.77
C ALA A 355 -19.32 -18.78 -10.32
N GLU A 356 -18.53 -19.65 -9.68
CA GLU A 356 -18.81 -20.13 -8.31
C GLU A 356 -20.27 -20.57 -8.08
N SER A 357 -20.82 -21.35 -9.02
CA SER A 357 -22.23 -21.82 -8.99
C SER A 357 -23.28 -20.72 -9.12
N HIS A 358 -22.90 -19.52 -9.54
CA HIS A 358 -23.79 -18.43 -9.85
C HIS A 358 -23.77 -18.10 -11.35
N THR A 359 -24.97 -17.98 -11.93
CA THR A 359 -25.17 -17.28 -13.22
C THR A 359 -25.67 -15.85 -12.95
N PRO A 360 -25.59 -14.93 -13.93
CA PRO A 360 -26.19 -13.61 -13.80
C PRO A 360 -27.68 -13.67 -13.41
N LEU A 361 -28.44 -14.62 -13.98
CA LEU A 361 -29.85 -14.83 -13.65
C LEU A 361 -30.03 -15.26 -12.19
N SER A 362 -29.21 -16.19 -11.69
CA SER A 362 -29.30 -16.64 -10.30
C SER A 362 -29.06 -15.49 -9.30
N LEU A 363 -28.12 -14.58 -9.62
CA LEU A 363 -27.84 -13.40 -8.81
C LEU A 363 -29.02 -12.41 -8.85
N ALA A 364 -29.59 -12.17 -10.05
CA ALA A 364 -30.77 -11.32 -10.19
C ALA A 364 -31.99 -11.85 -9.40
N ILE A 365 -32.18 -13.17 -9.37
CA ILE A 365 -33.22 -13.85 -8.57
C ILE A 365 -32.96 -13.64 -7.07
N ALA A 366 -31.71 -13.85 -6.61
CA ALA A 366 -31.35 -13.64 -5.20
C ALA A 366 -31.62 -12.19 -4.76
N MET A 367 -31.38 -11.22 -5.64
CA MET A 367 -31.64 -9.80 -5.41
C MET A 367 -33.10 -9.40 -5.63
N LYS A 368 -33.97 -10.33 -6.04
CA LYS A 368 -35.41 -10.12 -6.30
C LYS A 368 -35.71 -9.01 -7.30
N ASN A 369 -34.80 -8.77 -8.26
CA ASN A 369 -34.96 -7.72 -9.27
C ASN A 369 -35.71 -8.26 -10.51
N LYS A 370 -37.04 -8.17 -10.49
CA LYS A 370 -37.93 -8.68 -11.55
C LYS A 370 -37.60 -8.14 -12.94
N GLU A 371 -37.17 -6.89 -13.05
CA GLU A 371 -36.86 -6.28 -14.35
C GLU A 371 -35.62 -6.91 -14.98
N ILE A 372 -34.56 -7.15 -14.18
CA ILE A 372 -33.35 -7.83 -14.64
C ILE A 372 -33.61 -9.31 -14.93
N ILE A 373 -34.41 -9.99 -14.09
CA ILE A 373 -34.83 -11.37 -14.34
C ILE A 373 -35.48 -11.47 -15.72
N ASN A 374 -36.45 -10.60 -16.02
CA ASN A 374 -37.12 -10.56 -17.32
C ASN A 374 -36.17 -10.24 -18.49
N LEU A 375 -35.09 -9.47 -18.27
CA LEU A 375 -34.09 -9.21 -19.31
C LEU A 375 -33.22 -10.44 -19.59
N LEU A 376 -32.90 -11.23 -18.57
CA LEU A 376 -32.03 -12.40 -18.68
C LEU A 376 -32.79 -13.66 -19.14
N GLU A 377 -34.09 -13.75 -18.88
CA GLU A 377 -34.93 -14.87 -19.35
C GLU A 377 -35.25 -14.80 -20.85
N LYS A 378 -35.27 -13.60 -21.44
CA LYS A 378 -35.39 -13.40 -22.89
C LYS A 378 -34.10 -13.77 -23.58
#